data_AF-A0A2S0KQZ1-F1
#
_entry.id   AF-A0A2S0KQZ1-F1
#
_cell.length_a   1.000
_cell.length_b   1.000
_cell.length_c   1.000
_cell.angle_alpha   90.00
_cell.angle_beta   90.00
_cell.angle_gamma   90.00
#
_symmetry.space_group_name_H-M   'P 1'
#
loop_
_entity.id
_entity.type
_entity.pdbx_description
1 polymer ?
#
loop_
_entity_poly.entity_id
_entity_poly.type
_entity_poly.pdbx_seq_one_letter_code
_entity_poly.pdbx_strand_id
1 'polypeptide(L)'
;MEEQPEPRSESADLCPCCGRACGGVKVRHVTGCVFLLCAVEWNKYRIAGCPVCVRRALKRHLRRNLLTANLLWPFLVLPSVLAAKRGLDEPGPSPEWLKLVDAVDRLKAGIARNAEGAADKLPPLPVAPETRHSGGEPFRPSRGPFGKKCFIGLLLWMLLVLPAGSFLYALASYELPWAAVGLLALFVLAALNGGGISVIARSCRCRSPIGLRIAALALGAWSVYLSWVGWVWILNEFWSLGLIFDPRRLSRVMRFVAEDGFRAMGDRVVSAWEWYLLWAAEAAVLILTPAAMVWNTLKSAPVCRCGRPFVRFFSLRQLNLPPDLKAFRKQLESGEFGVLTELPLRTGNPFLETEILHCEACNDDYLPVVRIVTETLDPRGELVRNSAPCAAPVFCGAAAVTRLAERRAAPDVTRS
;
A
#
# COMPACT_ATOMS: atom_id res chain seq x y z
N MET A 1 30.40 -37.44 14.58
CA MET A 1 29.74 -36.35 15.32
C MET A 1 28.27 -36.44 15.00
N GLU A 2 27.50 -37.03 15.91
CA GLU A 2 26.05 -37.09 15.82
C GLU A 2 25.55 -35.69 16.19
N GLU A 3 25.04 -34.96 15.19
CA GLU A 3 24.44 -33.63 15.38
C GLU A 3 23.27 -33.80 16.35
N GLN A 4 23.46 -33.38 17.61
CA GLN A 4 22.37 -33.35 18.57
C GLN A 4 21.28 -32.42 18.03
N PRO A 5 20.04 -32.90 17.85
CA PRO A 5 18.97 -32.07 17.32
C PRO A 5 18.72 -30.89 18.26
N GLU A 6 18.72 -29.68 17.71
CA GLU A 6 18.43 -28.45 18.45
C GLU A 6 17.13 -28.60 19.27
N PRO A 7 17.08 -28.04 20.49
CA PRO A 7 15.91 -28.14 21.35
C PRO A 7 14.70 -27.54 20.64
N ARG A 8 13.72 -28.39 20.30
CA ARG A 8 12.45 -27.96 19.69
C ARG A 8 11.65 -27.13 20.69
N SER A 9 11.07 -26.02 20.24
CA SER A 9 10.25 -25.19 21.11
C SER A 9 8.98 -25.94 21.53
N GLU A 10 8.64 -25.94 22.82
CA GLU A 10 7.45 -26.62 23.37
C GLU A 10 6.14 -26.20 22.69
N SER A 11 6.11 -24.98 22.12
CA SER A 11 4.98 -24.48 21.33
C SER A 11 4.78 -25.19 19.98
N ALA A 12 5.78 -25.89 19.46
CA ALA A 12 5.69 -26.61 18.19
C ALA A 12 4.80 -27.86 18.28
N ASP A 13 4.64 -28.42 19.48
CA ASP A 13 4.00 -29.71 19.71
C ASP A 13 2.52 -29.60 20.10
N LEU A 14 2.01 -28.40 20.41
CA LEU A 14 0.61 -28.20 20.76
C LEU A 14 -0.24 -27.90 19.52
N CYS A 15 -1.34 -28.63 19.36
CA CYS A 15 -2.30 -28.38 18.29
C CYS A 15 -3.04 -27.05 18.51
N PRO A 16 -3.00 -26.08 17.58
CA PRO A 16 -3.69 -24.79 17.74
C PRO A 16 -5.22 -24.92 17.73
N CYS A 17 -5.77 -26.02 17.23
CA CYS A 17 -7.23 -26.22 17.16
C CYS A 17 -7.82 -26.91 18.39
N CYS A 18 -7.06 -27.77 19.08
CA CYS A 18 -7.59 -28.58 20.18
C CYS A 18 -6.74 -28.55 21.45
N GLY A 19 -5.60 -27.85 21.45
CA GLY A 19 -4.71 -27.71 22.60
C GLY A 19 -3.96 -28.97 23.02
N ARG A 20 -4.16 -30.11 22.34
CA ARG A 20 -3.50 -31.38 22.69
C ARG A 20 -2.08 -31.41 22.13
N ALA A 21 -1.15 -31.96 22.91
CA ALA A 21 0.17 -32.34 22.42
C ALA A 21 0.03 -33.35 21.27
N CYS A 22 0.72 -33.10 20.17
CA CYS A 22 0.72 -33.93 18.98
C CYS A 22 2.09 -33.85 18.29
N GLY A 23 2.65 -35.00 17.91
CA GLY A 23 4.00 -35.09 17.30
C GLY A 23 4.10 -34.55 15.86
N GLY A 24 3.20 -33.66 15.43
CA GLY A 24 3.25 -33.08 14.10
C GLY A 24 2.00 -32.26 13.74
N VAL A 25 2.08 -30.94 13.93
CA VAL A 25 1.07 -30.02 13.39
C VAL A 25 1.25 -29.88 11.88
N LYS A 26 0.13 -29.96 11.15
CA LYS A 26 0.09 -29.85 9.69
C LYS A 26 -0.58 -28.54 9.28
N VAL A 27 0.07 -27.84 8.36
CA VAL A 27 -0.48 -26.70 7.64
C VAL A 27 -0.74 -27.13 6.20
N ARG A 28 -1.96 -26.88 5.71
CA ARG A 28 -2.36 -27.18 4.34
C ARG A 28 -3.15 -26.03 3.74
N HIS A 29 -2.89 -25.77 2.47
CA HIS A 29 -3.62 -24.80 1.68
C HIS A 29 -4.72 -25.50 0.90
N VAL A 30 -5.93 -24.94 0.91
CA VAL A 30 -7.05 -25.40 0.09
C VAL A 30 -7.68 -24.23 -0.65
N THR A 31 -8.16 -24.49 -1.85
CA THR A 31 -8.85 -23.50 -2.67
C THR A 31 -10.33 -23.56 -2.37
N GLY A 32 -10.95 -22.42 -2.10
CA GLY A 32 -12.41 -22.26 -2.16
C GLY A 32 -12.79 -21.46 -3.40
N CYS A 33 -13.96 -21.77 -3.91
CA CYS A 33 -14.51 -21.16 -5.12
C CYS A 33 -15.96 -20.79 -4.86
N VAL A 34 -16.30 -19.54 -5.16
CA VAL A 34 -17.68 -19.08 -5.26
C VAL A 34 -17.94 -18.80 -6.72
N PHE A 35 -18.87 -19.56 -7.31
CA PHE A 35 -19.25 -19.44 -8.71
C PHE A 35 -20.71 -19.03 -8.83
N LEU A 36 -20.93 -17.79 -9.24
CA LEU A 36 -22.24 -17.20 -9.51
C LEU A 36 -22.36 -16.96 -11.01
N LEU A 37 -22.54 -18.02 -11.82
CA LEU A 37 -22.77 -18.07 -13.28
C LEU A 37 -21.91 -17.15 -14.18
N CYS A 38 -21.95 -15.83 -13.98
CA CYS A 38 -21.17 -14.79 -14.64
C CYS A 38 -19.94 -14.29 -13.84
N ALA A 39 -19.76 -14.71 -12.59
CA ALA A 39 -18.60 -14.31 -11.77
C ALA A 39 -17.97 -15.50 -11.03
N VAL A 40 -16.63 -15.53 -11.00
CA VAL A 40 -15.83 -16.50 -10.24
C VAL A 40 -14.98 -15.74 -9.23
N GLU A 41 -15.15 -16.05 -7.95
CA GLU A 41 -14.26 -15.57 -6.90
C GLU A 41 -13.41 -16.73 -6.35
N TRP A 42 -12.10 -16.50 -6.28
CA TRP A 42 -11.11 -17.49 -5.84
C TRP A 42 -10.53 -17.10 -4.50
N ASN A 43 -10.70 -17.95 -3.50
CA ASN A 43 -10.19 -17.71 -2.16
C ASN A 43 -9.26 -18.85 -1.72
N LYS A 44 -8.05 -18.52 -1.28
CA LYS A 44 -7.10 -19.50 -0.73
C LYS A 44 -7.24 -19.55 0.80
N TYR A 45 -7.56 -20.70 1.34
CA TYR A 45 -7.68 -20.93 2.78
C TYR A 45 -6.48 -21.70 3.30
N ARG A 46 -5.97 -21.28 4.46
CA ARG A 46 -4.91 -21.96 5.21
C ARG A 46 -5.54 -22.66 6.41
N ILE A 47 -5.30 -23.97 6.53
CA ILE A 47 -5.80 -24.78 7.66
C ILE A 47 -4.58 -25.33 8.40
N ALA A 48 -4.48 -25.02 9.69
CA ALA A 48 -3.42 -25.49 10.58
C ALA A 48 -4.01 -26.31 11.74
N GLY A 49 -3.44 -27.47 12.05
CA GLY A 49 -3.84 -28.28 13.20
C GLY A 49 -3.24 -29.68 13.19
N CYS A 50 -3.57 -30.49 14.19
CA CYS A 50 -3.22 -31.91 14.18
C CYS A 50 -3.97 -32.64 13.03
N PRO A 51 -3.50 -33.81 12.58
CA PRO A 51 -4.10 -34.52 11.44
C PRO A 51 -5.61 -34.74 11.57
N VAL A 52 -6.09 -35.00 12.78
CA VAL A 52 -7.53 -35.18 13.07
C VAL A 52 -8.32 -33.88 12.86
N CYS A 53 -7.80 -32.76 13.38
CA CYS A 53 -8.43 -31.44 13.23
C CYS A 53 -8.43 -30.98 11.76
N VAL A 54 -7.32 -31.18 11.04
CA VAL A 54 -7.23 -30.82 9.62
C VAL A 54 -8.18 -31.68 8.78
N ARG A 55 -8.26 -33.01 9.02
CA ARG A 55 -9.27 -33.86 8.34
C ARG A 55 -10.69 -33.38 8.58
N ARG A 56 -11.02 -32.95 9.79
CA ARG A 56 -12.36 -32.40 10.12
C ARG A 56 -12.61 -31.06 9.44
N ALA A 57 -11.60 -30.18 9.37
CA ALA A 57 -11.69 -28.90 8.67
C ALA A 57 -11.84 -29.08 7.15
N LEU A 58 -11.07 -29.98 6.53
CA LEU A 58 -11.17 -30.33 5.11
C LEU A 58 -12.57 -30.85 4.75
N LYS A 59 -13.15 -31.74 5.57
CA LYS A 59 -14.53 -32.22 5.38
C LYS A 59 -15.55 -31.07 5.41
N ARG A 60 -15.39 -30.12 6.34
CA ARG A 60 -16.26 -28.93 6.43
C ARG A 60 -16.07 -28.00 5.22
N HIS A 61 -14.83 -27.79 4.77
CA HIS A 61 -14.50 -26.99 3.59
C HIS A 61 -15.14 -27.55 2.33
N LEU A 62 -15.01 -28.86 2.11
CA LEU A 62 -15.62 -29.56 0.98
C LEU A 62 -17.15 -29.43 0.99
N ARG A 63 -17.79 -29.64 2.15
CA ARG A 63 -19.26 -29.49 2.28
C ARG A 63 -19.74 -28.08 1.96
N ARG A 64 -19.03 -27.04 2.39
CA ARG A 64 -19.38 -25.64 2.09
C ARG A 64 -19.25 -25.33 0.61
N ASN A 65 -18.17 -25.77 -0.02
CA ASN A 65 -17.89 -25.48 -1.42
C ASN A 65 -18.70 -26.34 -2.40
N LEU A 66 -19.28 -27.47 -1.95
CA LEU A 66 -20.21 -28.26 -2.75
C LEU A 66 -21.38 -27.39 -3.25
N LEU A 67 -21.86 -26.47 -2.39
CA LEU A 67 -22.96 -25.56 -2.70
C LEU A 67 -22.47 -24.33 -3.48
N THR A 68 -21.35 -23.71 -3.09
CA THR A 68 -20.93 -22.43 -3.66
C THR A 68 -20.19 -22.54 -4.99
N ALA A 69 -19.56 -23.68 -5.27
CA ALA A 69 -18.78 -23.88 -6.50
C ALA A 69 -19.58 -24.60 -7.61
N ASN A 70 -20.86 -24.94 -7.38
CA ASN A 70 -21.77 -25.54 -8.36
C ASN A 70 -21.14 -26.70 -9.16
N LEU A 71 -20.93 -26.56 -10.47
CA LEU A 71 -20.34 -27.61 -11.31
C LEU A 71 -18.81 -27.68 -11.26
N LEU A 72 -18.14 -26.70 -10.64
CA LEU A 72 -16.69 -26.57 -10.65
C LEU A 72 -16.00 -27.27 -9.47
N TRP A 73 -16.74 -27.68 -8.43
CA TRP A 73 -16.14 -28.32 -7.25
C TRP A 73 -15.36 -29.62 -7.55
N PRO A 74 -15.77 -30.51 -8.50
CA PRO A 74 -15.03 -31.74 -8.78
C PRO A 74 -13.65 -31.48 -9.39
N PHE A 75 -13.51 -30.38 -10.12
CA PHE A 75 -12.29 -30.04 -10.86
C PHE A 75 -11.35 -29.14 -10.08
N LEU A 76 -11.87 -28.31 -9.17
CA LEU A 76 -11.07 -27.30 -8.47
C LEU A 76 -10.92 -27.60 -6.97
N VAL A 77 -12.03 -27.86 -6.30
CA VAL A 77 -12.06 -28.00 -4.83
C VAL A 77 -11.63 -29.40 -4.42
N LEU A 78 -12.19 -30.44 -5.06
CA LEU A 78 -11.91 -31.84 -4.73
C LEU A 78 -10.42 -32.19 -4.90
N PRO A 79 -9.73 -31.84 -6.01
CA PRO A 79 -8.31 -32.16 -6.16
C PRO A 79 -7.45 -31.46 -5.10
N SER A 80 -7.78 -30.21 -4.74
CA SER A 80 -7.06 -29.49 -3.68
C SER A 80 -7.23 -30.15 -2.30
N VAL A 81 -8.44 -30.64 -1.97
CA VAL A 81 -8.73 -31.35 -0.72
C VAL A 81 -8.03 -32.72 -0.68
N LEU A 82 -8.00 -33.44 -1.80
CA LEU A 82 -7.31 -34.73 -1.90
C LEU A 82 -5.79 -34.57 -1.78
N ALA A 83 -5.20 -33.56 -2.44
CA ALA A 83 -3.80 -33.22 -2.30
C ALA A 83 -3.47 -32.86 -0.84
N ALA A 84 -4.30 -32.02 -0.20
CA ALA A 84 -4.14 -31.67 1.21
C ALA A 84 -4.23 -32.90 2.13
N LYS A 85 -5.12 -33.85 1.82
CA LYS A 85 -5.30 -35.10 2.58
C LYS A 85 -4.07 -36.02 2.46
N ARG A 86 -3.50 -36.19 1.26
CA ARG A 86 -2.29 -37.01 1.04
C ARG A 86 -1.11 -36.51 1.89
N GLY A 87 -0.94 -35.19 1.96
CA GLY A 87 0.12 -34.61 2.79
C GLY A 87 -0.08 -34.81 4.30
N LEU A 88 -1.26 -35.24 4.79
CA LEU A 88 -1.44 -35.46 6.23
C LEU A 88 -0.74 -36.72 6.75
N ASP A 89 -0.42 -37.64 5.86
CA ASP A 89 0.15 -38.93 6.23
C ASP A 89 1.69 -38.89 6.28
N GLU A 90 2.30 -37.78 5.84
CA GLU A 90 3.73 -37.52 6.04
C GLU A 90 4.07 -37.47 7.54
N PRO A 91 5.17 -38.07 8.00
CA PRO A 91 5.59 -37.98 9.41
C PRO A 91 6.05 -36.55 9.77
N GLY A 92 5.91 -36.19 11.05
CA GLY A 92 6.40 -34.93 11.62
C GLY A 92 5.57 -33.67 11.29
N PRO A 93 5.98 -32.48 11.77
CA PRO A 93 5.33 -31.22 11.45
C PRO A 93 5.55 -30.83 9.98
N SER A 94 4.59 -30.13 9.38
CA SER A 94 4.77 -29.61 8.01
C SER A 94 5.84 -28.52 7.97
N PRO A 95 6.65 -28.39 6.90
CA PRO A 95 7.66 -27.33 6.77
C PRO A 95 7.10 -25.91 6.94
N GLU A 96 5.86 -25.67 6.48
CA GLU A 96 5.16 -24.39 6.67
C GLU A 96 4.79 -24.10 8.12
N TRP A 97 4.55 -25.14 8.94
CA TRP A 97 4.34 -24.99 10.37
C TRP A 97 5.65 -24.60 11.06
N LEU A 98 6.75 -25.29 10.72
CA LEU A 98 8.08 -24.97 11.25
C LEU A 98 8.45 -23.53 10.92
N LYS A 99 8.29 -23.08 9.66
CA LYS A 99 8.51 -21.68 9.29
C LYS A 99 7.66 -20.69 10.12
N LEU A 100 6.42 -21.06 10.44
CA LEU A 100 5.53 -20.22 11.26
C LEU A 100 6.01 -20.19 12.71
N VAL A 101 6.39 -21.34 13.28
CA VAL A 101 6.96 -21.45 14.63
C VAL A 101 8.25 -20.64 14.70
N ASP A 102 9.17 -20.80 13.75
CA ASP A 102 10.40 -20.03 13.65
C ASP A 102 10.13 -18.53 13.51
N ALA A 103 9.08 -18.13 12.80
CA ALA A 103 8.70 -16.73 12.67
C ALA A 103 8.14 -16.18 14.00
N VAL A 104 7.33 -16.96 14.71
CA VAL A 104 6.81 -16.62 16.04
C VAL A 104 7.94 -16.57 17.07
N ASP A 105 8.87 -17.51 17.03
CA ASP A 105 10.01 -17.57 17.95
C ASP A 105 11.00 -16.45 17.64
N ARG A 106 11.23 -16.11 16.37
CA ARG A 106 11.97 -14.88 15.98
C ARG A 106 11.26 -13.61 16.45
N LEU A 107 9.93 -13.57 16.41
CA LEU A 107 9.15 -12.44 16.91
C LEU A 107 9.28 -12.32 18.43
N LYS A 108 9.12 -13.42 19.17
CA LYS A 108 9.33 -13.49 20.62
C LYS A 108 10.76 -13.10 21.00
N ALA A 109 11.75 -13.63 20.30
CA ALA A 109 13.16 -13.27 20.48
C ALA A 109 13.41 -11.80 20.13
N GLY A 110 12.74 -11.24 19.12
CA GLY A 110 12.78 -9.82 18.80
C GLY A 110 12.19 -8.94 19.91
N ILE A 111 11.07 -9.37 20.50
CA ILE A 111 10.46 -8.72 21.67
C ILE A 111 11.41 -8.80 22.88
N ALA A 112 11.99 -9.97 23.14
CA ALA A 112 12.95 -10.19 24.21
C ALA A 112 14.23 -9.35 24.04
N ARG A 113 14.83 -9.34 22.84
CA ARG A 113 15.99 -8.49 22.52
C ARG A 113 15.68 -7.00 22.61
N ASN A 114 14.48 -6.57 22.24
CA ASN A 114 14.08 -5.17 22.44
C ASN A 114 13.98 -4.82 23.93
N ALA A 115 13.59 -5.79 24.77
CA ALA A 115 13.59 -5.64 26.23
C ALA A 115 15.01 -5.70 26.83
N GLU A 116 15.92 -6.51 26.29
CA GLU A 116 17.31 -6.67 26.76
C GLU A 116 18.24 -5.56 26.27
N GLY A 117 18.12 -5.16 25.00
CA GLY A 117 18.81 -4.00 24.42
C GLY A 117 18.40 -2.68 25.06
N ALA A 118 17.51 -2.70 26.06
CA ALA A 118 17.35 -1.62 27.03
C ALA A 118 18.62 -1.34 27.83
N ALA A 119 19.48 -2.33 28.06
CA ALA A 119 20.67 -2.21 28.88
C ALA A 119 21.80 -1.37 28.23
N ASP A 120 21.85 -1.30 26.89
CA ASP A 120 22.87 -0.53 26.19
C ASP A 120 22.55 0.96 26.22
N LYS A 121 23.36 1.72 26.96
CA LYS A 121 23.33 3.19 26.98
C LYS A 121 23.67 3.71 25.58
N LEU A 122 22.68 4.20 24.85
CA LEU A 122 22.92 5.00 23.65
C LEU A 122 23.49 6.36 24.05
N PRO A 123 24.44 6.92 23.28
CA PRO A 123 24.95 8.26 23.56
C PRO A 123 23.81 9.29 23.47
N PRO A 124 23.82 10.32 24.33
CA PRO A 124 22.83 11.40 24.28
C PRO A 124 22.93 12.09 22.92
N LEU A 125 21.76 12.29 22.28
CA LEU A 125 21.71 13.07 21.06
C LEU A 125 21.75 14.56 21.40
N PRO A 126 22.54 15.37 20.66
CA PRO A 126 22.47 16.82 20.78
C PRO A 126 21.10 17.29 20.28
N VAL A 127 20.31 17.88 21.18
CA VAL A 127 19.02 18.52 20.86
C VAL A 127 19.24 20.03 20.94
N ALA A 128 18.72 20.80 19.98
CA ALA A 128 18.75 22.25 20.07
C ALA A 128 18.10 22.75 21.38
N PRO A 129 18.68 23.78 22.02
CA PRO A 129 18.15 24.32 23.27
C PRO A 129 16.78 24.98 23.10
N GLU A 130 16.49 25.48 21.90
CA GLU A 130 15.24 26.18 21.57
C GLU A 130 14.69 25.70 20.22
N THR A 131 13.38 25.53 20.17
CA THR A 131 12.63 25.26 18.93
C THR A 131 11.84 26.49 18.54
N ARG A 132 11.66 26.71 17.23
CA ARG A 132 10.86 27.84 16.74
C ARG A 132 9.38 27.71 17.10
N HIS A 133 8.85 26.49 17.07
CA HIS A 133 7.45 26.20 17.38
C HIS A 133 7.28 25.76 18.84
N SER A 134 6.20 26.23 19.46
CA SER A 134 5.81 25.76 20.78
C SER A 134 5.23 24.34 20.69
N GLY A 135 5.46 23.53 21.73
CA GLY A 135 4.89 22.20 21.82
C GLY A 135 3.36 22.27 21.79
N GLY A 136 2.71 21.44 20.99
CA GLY A 136 1.25 21.46 20.85
C GLY A 136 0.74 22.23 19.64
N GLU A 137 1.59 22.98 18.93
CA GLU A 137 1.19 23.64 17.70
C GLU A 137 0.86 22.60 16.60
N PRO A 138 -0.36 22.61 16.04
CA PRO A 138 -0.74 21.64 15.02
C PRO A 138 0.11 21.81 13.77
N PHE A 139 0.71 20.71 13.31
CA PHE A 139 1.49 20.73 12.08
C PHE A 139 0.55 20.90 10.90
N ARG A 140 0.53 22.10 10.32
CA ARG A 140 -0.14 22.36 9.05
C ARG A 140 0.92 22.24 7.95
N PRO A 141 0.82 21.23 7.05
CA PRO A 141 1.75 21.14 5.94
C PRO A 141 1.71 22.46 5.17
N SER A 142 2.88 23.03 4.88
CA SER A 142 2.97 24.34 4.24
C SER A 142 2.23 24.27 2.90
N ARG A 143 1.10 24.97 2.78
CA ARG A 143 0.44 25.20 1.49
C ARG A 143 1.25 26.25 0.75
N GLY A 144 2.31 25.79 0.08
CA GLY A 144 3.10 26.64 -0.79
C GLY A 144 2.27 27.05 -2.02
N PRO A 145 2.47 28.27 -2.56
CA PRO A 145 1.82 28.70 -3.78
C PRO A 145 2.16 27.76 -4.94
N PHE A 146 1.30 27.74 -5.95
CA PHE A 146 1.60 27.06 -7.22
C PHE A 146 2.68 27.87 -7.95
N GLY A 147 3.95 27.52 -7.70
CA GLY A 147 5.09 28.31 -8.17
C GLY A 147 5.21 28.32 -9.70
N LYS A 148 5.71 29.43 -10.26
CA LYS A 148 5.93 29.61 -11.70
C LYS A 148 6.73 28.46 -12.33
N LYS A 149 7.75 27.95 -11.64
CA LYS A 149 8.56 26.80 -12.10
C LYS A 149 7.72 25.53 -12.29
N CYS A 150 6.76 25.27 -11.39
CA CYS A 150 5.86 24.13 -11.51
C CYS A 150 4.91 24.31 -12.70
N PHE A 151 4.38 25.51 -12.88
CA PHE A 151 3.53 25.82 -14.03
C PHE A 151 4.28 25.60 -15.35
N ILE A 152 5.49 26.14 -15.48
CA ILE A 152 6.33 25.96 -16.67
C ILE A 152 6.66 24.48 -16.89
N GLY A 153 7.04 23.74 -15.83
CA GLY A 153 7.32 22.31 -15.93
C GLY A 153 6.13 21.49 -16.41
N LEU A 154 4.93 21.77 -15.88
CA LEU A 154 3.69 21.11 -16.30
C LEU A 154 3.28 21.49 -17.72
N LEU A 155 3.51 22.74 -18.13
CA LEU A 155 3.27 23.19 -19.49
C LEU A 155 4.18 22.46 -20.49
N LEU A 156 5.47 22.33 -20.17
CA LEU A 156 6.41 21.54 -20.99
C LEU A 156 6.01 20.06 -21.06
N TRP A 157 5.57 19.49 -19.94
CA TRP A 157 5.06 18.12 -19.90
C TRP A 157 3.83 17.94 -20.80
N MET A 158 2.91 18.90 -20.76
CA MET A 158 1.69 18.95 -21.58
C MET A 158 1.98 19.07 -23.08
N LEU A 159 3.02 19.80 -23.46
CA LEU A 159 3.34 20.09 -24.86
C LEU A 159 4.27 19.07 -25.51
N LEU A 160 5.15 18.42 -24.74
CA LEU A 160 6.17 17.52 -25.30
C LEU A 160 5.87 16.05 -25.02
N VAL A 161 5.64 15.71 -23.75
CA VAL A 161 5.58 14.31 -23.32
C VAL A 161 4.18 13.73 -23.53
N LEU A 162 3.13 14.46 -23.18
CA LEU A 162 1.76 13.96 -23.31
C LEU A 162 1.33 13.70 -24.76
N PRO A 163 1.65 14.56 -25.75
CA PRO A 163 1.37 14.25 -27.14
C PRO A 163 2.07 12.96 -27.56
N ALA A 164 3.40 12.87 -27.40
CA ALA A 164 4.15 11.67 -27.77
C ALA A 164 3.59 10.40 -27.14
N GLY A 165 3.34 10.42 -25.82
CA GLY A 165 2.75 9.27 -25.11
C GLY A 165 1.34 8.91 -25.57
N SER A 166 0.49 9.90 -25.84
CA SER A 166 -0.89 9.66 -26.29
C SER A 166 -0.95 9.15 -27.72
N PHE A 167 -0.06 9.62 -28.61
CA PHE A 167 0.07 9.09 -29.98
C PHE A 167 0.62 7.66 -29.98
N LEU A 168 1.61 7.35 -29.14
CA LEU A 168 2.12 5.98 -28.99
C LEU A 168 1.03 5.03 -28.46
N TYR A 169 0.22 5.49 -27.49
CA TYR A 169 -0.94 4.72 -27.02
C TYR A 169 -1.97 4.51 -28.14
N ALA A 170 -2.29 5.54 -28.91
CA ALA A 170 -3.21 5.44 -30.04
C ALA A 170 -2.71 4.47 -31.12
N LEU A 171 -1.41 4.48 -31.41
CA LEU A 171 -0.78 3.54 -32.33
C LEU A 171 -0.86 2.11 -31.80
N ALA A 172 -0.53 1.90 -30.52
CA ALA A 172 -0.64 0.59 -29.88
C ALA A 172 -2.09 0.07 -29.87
N SER A 173 -3.07 0.92 -29.59
CA SER A 173 -4.49 0.52 -29.57
C SER A 173 -5.10 0.30 -30.95
N TYR A 174 -4.53 0.93 -31.98
CA TYR A 174 -4.92 0.75 -33.39
C TYR A 174 -4.33 -0.53 -33.98
N GLU A 175 -3.00 -0.71 -33.90
CA GLU A 175 -2.24 -1.75 -34.60
C GLU A 175 -2.25 -3.12 -33.90
N LEU A 176 -2.31 -3.14 -32.57
CA LEU A 176 -2.15 -4.40 -31.84
C LEU A 176 -3.47 -5.15 -31.73
N PRO A 177 -3.57 -6.40 -32.24
CA PRO A 177 -4.80 -7.19 -32.17
C PRO A 177 -5.10 -7.67 -30.74
N TRP A 178 -4.11 -7.64 -29.84
CA TRP A 178 -4.25 -8.10 -28.47
C TRP A 178 -4.75 -6.99 -27.55
N ALA A 179 -6.03 -7.06 -27.17
CA ALA A 179 -6.65 -6.14 -26.22
C ALA A 179 -5.86 -5.98 -24.90
N ALA A 180 -5.18 -7.06 -24.45
CA ALA A 180 -4.33 -7.02 -23.26
C ALA A 180 -3.15 -6.04 -23.38
N VAL A 181 -2.56 -5.89 -24.59
CA VAL A 181 -1.44 -4.97 -24.80
C VAL A 181 -1.91 -3.53 -24.88
N GLY A 182 -3.06 -3.28 -25.51
CA GLY A 182 -3.71 -1.97 -25.48
C GLY A 182 -4.04 -1.53 -24.05
N LEU A 183 -4.60 -2.44 -23.23
CA LEU A 183 -4.89 -2.18 -21.82
C LEU A 183 -3.60 -1.91 -21.02
N LEU A 184 -2.52 -2.65 -21.27
CA LEU A 184 -1.23 -2.38 -20.63
C LEU A 184 -0.70 -0.99 -21.02
N ALA A 185 -0.76 -0.63 -22.30
CA ALA A 185 -0.33 0.67 -22.80
C ALA A 185 -1.12 1.83 -22.15
N LEU A 186 -2.44 1.65 -21.96
CA LEU A 186 -3.30 2.59 -21.23
C LEU A 186 -2.78 2.84 -19.81
N PHE A 187 -2.52 1.77 -19.04
CA PHE A 187 -2.01 1.90 -17.67
C PHE A 187 -0.61 2.50 -17.62
N VAL A 188 0.26 2.17 -18.59
CA VAL A 188 1.59 2.77 -18.71
C VAL A 188 1.49 4.28 -18.96
N LEU A 189 0.63 4.71 -19.89
CA LEU A 189 0.42 6.14 -20.16
C LEU A 189 -0.16 6.87 -18.93
N ALA A 190 -1.15 6.28 -18.27
CA ALA A 190 -1.73 6.82 -17.04
C ALA A 190 -0.68 6.97 -15.92
N ALA A 191 0.14 5.94 -15.72
CA ALA A 191 1.23 5.94 -14.74
C ALA A 191 2.32 6.96 -15.09
N LEU A 192 2.69 7.07 -16.37
CA LEU A 192 3.65 8.05 -16.86
C LEU A 192 3.15 9.48 -16.60
N ASN A 193 1.89 9.77 -16.88
CA ASN A 193 1.29 11.08 -16.61
C ASN A 193 1.28 11.39 -15.10
N GLY A 194 0.76 10.48 -14.27
CA GLY A 194 0.73 10.67 -12.81
C GLY A 194 2.11 10.78 -12.16
N GLY A 195 3.06 9.96 -12.64
CA GLY A 195 4.45 9.97 -12.22
C GLY A 195 5.17 11.26 -12.61
N GLY A 196 5.04 11.70 -13.87
CA GLY A 196 5.63 12.94 -14.38
C GLY A 196 5.16 14.17 -13.61
N ILE A 197 3.85 14.31 -13.40
CA ILE A 197 3.28 15.40 -12.59
C ILE A 197 3.85 15.36 -11.16
N SER A 198 3.97 14.18 -10.57
CA SER A 198 4.53 13.99 -9.22
C SER A 198 6.01 14.37 -9.14
N VAL A 199 6.82 14.00 -10.14
CA VAL A 199 8.24 14.37 -10.23
C VAL A 199 8.39 15.88 -10.38
N ILE A 200 7.63 16.50 -11.29
CA ILE A 200 7.65 17.96 -11.49
C ILE A 200 7.22 18.68 -10.20
N ALA A 201 6.15 18.22 -9.55
CA ALA A 201 5.68 18.78 -8.30
C ALA A 201 6.75 18.73 -7.19
N ARG A 202 7.46 17.59 -7.06
CA ARG A 202 8.56 17.43 -6.10
C ARG A 202 9.75 18.33 -6.44
N SER A 203 10.20 18.33 -7.69
CA SER A 203 11.34 19.12 -8.16
C SER A 203 11.10 20.62 -8.02
N CYS A 204 9.88 21.09 -8.31
CA CYS A 204 9.49 22.49 -8.17
C CYS A 204 9.01 22.86 -6.77
N ARG A 205 8.96 21.91 -5.83
CA ARG A 205 8.43 22.07 -4.46
C ARG A 205 6.99 22.63 -4.45
N CYS A 206 6.16 22.24 -5.43
CA CYS A 206 4.76 22.67 -5.50
C CYS A 206 3.93 21.96 -4.44
N ARG A 207 3.12 22.72 -3.70
CA ARG A 207 2.42 22.22 -2.50
C ARG A 207 0.95 22.60 -2.43
N SER A 208 0.38 23.11 -3.52
CA SER A 208 -1.06 23.33 -3.60
C SER A 208 -1.73 22.00 -3.94
N PRO A 209 -2.39 21.31 -2.98
CA PRO A 209 -3.03 20.03 -3.26
C PRO A 209 -4.18 20.19 -4.26
N ILE A 210 -4.90 21.31 -4.18
CA ILE A 210 -5.99 21.64 -5.09
C ILE A 210 -5.42 21.95 -6.48
N GLY A 211 -4.38 22.79 -6.57
CA GLY A 211 -3.77 23.15 -7.85
C GLY A 211 -3.19 21.94 -8.59
N LEU A 212 -2.50 21.04 -7.88
CA LEU A 212 -1.96 19.82 -8.48
C LEU A 212 -3.05 18.81 -8.89
N ARG A 213 -4.16 18.73 -8.15
CA ARG A 213 -5.30 17.89 -8.56
C ARG A 213 -5.99 18.42 -9.81
N ILE A 214 -6.26 19.73 -9.85
CA ILE A 214 -6.85 20.36 -11.04
C ILE A 214 -5.92 20.16 -12.25
N ALA A 215 -4.61 20.37 -12.06
CA ALA A 215 -3.63 20.11 -13.11
C ALA A 215 -3.63 18.64 -13.56
N ALA A 216 -3.67 17.67 -12.63
CA ALA A 216 -3.71 16.25 -12.97
C ALA A 216 -4.99 15.85 -13.72
N LEU A 217 -6.15 16.36 -13.31
CA LEU A 217 -7.41 16.13 -14.02
C LEU A 217 -7.39 16.75 -15.42
N ALA A 218 -6.90 17.99 -15.55
CA ALA A 218 -6.78 18.67 -16.84
C ALA A 218 -5.81 17.96 -17.79
N LEU A 219 -4.64 17.55 -17.30
CA LEU A 219 -3.64 16.82 -18.09
C LEU A 219 -4.11 15.39 -18.43
N GLY A 220 -4.88 14.74 -17.55
CA GLY A 220 -5.54 13.47 -17.85
C GLY A 220 -6.58 13.62 -18.98
N ALA A 221 -7.45 14.62 -18.89
CA ALA A 221 -8.44 14.92 -19.93
C ALA A 221 -7.79 15.30 -21.26
N TRP A 222 -6.69 16.06 -21.21
CA TRP A 222 -5.89 16.39 -22.38
C TRP A 222 -5.28 15.14 -23.03
N SER A 223 -4.80 14.18 -22.23
CA SER A 223 -4.29 12.91 -22.75
C SER A 223 -5.37 12.06 -23.42
N VAL A 224 -6.59 12.02 -22.86
CA VAL A 224 -7.74 11.35 -23.52
C VAL A 224 -8.01 11.98 -24.89
N TYR A 225 -8.11 13.31 -24.91
CA TYR A 225 -8.35 14.06 -26.14
C TYR A 225 -7.26 13.79 -27.19
N LEU A 226 -5.98 13.88 -26.82
CA LEU A 226 -4.87 13.61 -27.73
C LEU A 226 -4.81 12.15 -28.19
N SER A 227 -5.24 11.20 -27.37
CA SER A 227 -5.32 9.80 -27.75
C SER A 227 -6.37 9.58 -28.84
N TRP A 228 -7.54 10.22 -28.73
CA TRP A 228 -8.56 10.19 -29.79
C TRP A 228 -8.09 10.93 -31.05
N VAL A 229 -7.43 12.07 -30.90
CA VAL A 229 -6.80 12.80 -32.01
C VAL A 229 -5.84 11.87 -32.76
N GLY A 230 -4.93 11.20 -32.04
CA GLY A 230 -3.98 10.27 -32.62
C GLY A 230 -4.63 9.09 -33.30
N TRP A 231 -5.66 8.51 -32.68
CA TRP A 231 -6.36 7.35 -33.22
C TRP A 231 -7.09 7.69 -34.52
N VAL A 232 -7.81 8.81 -34.56
CA VAL A 232 -8.48 9.29 -35.79
C VAL A 232 -7.47 9.69 -36.86
N TRP A 233 -6.33 10.24 -36.46
CA TRP A 233 -5.26 10.59 -37.40
C TRP A 233 -4.67 9.35 -38.08
N ILE A 234 -4.46 8.27 -37.33
CA ILE A 234 -4.02 6.97 -37.88
C ILE A 234 -5.11 6.37 -38.78
N LEU A 235 -6.37 6.40 -38.35
CA LEU A 235 -7.51 5.91 -39.14
C LEU A 235 -7.61 6.61 -40.51
N ASN A 236 -7.26 7.89 -40.59
CA ASN A 236 -7.27 8.67 -41.82
C ASN A 236 -5.93 8.64 -42.58
N GLU A 237 -5.14 7.58 -42.41
CA GLU A 237 -3.83 7.39 -43.07
C GLU A 237 -2.92 8.62 -42.98
N PHE A 238 -2.97 9.32 -41.84
CA PHE A 238 -2.17 10.52 -41.53
C PHE A 238 -2.47 11.77 -42.39
N TRP A 239 -3.52 11.78 -43.22
CA TRP A 239 -3.73 12.81 -44.25
C TRP A 239 -4.26 14.17 -43.77
N SER A 240 -4.73 14.33 -42.52
CA SER A 240 -5.39 15.60 -42.12
C SER A 240 -5.25 16.03 -40.65
N LEU A 241 -4.15 16.64 -40.25
CA LEU A 241 -4.02 17.22 -38.88
C LEU A 241 -5.04 18.35 -38.60
N GLY A 242 -5.39 19.15 -39.61
CA GLY A 242 -6.24 20.34 -39.46
C GLY A 242 -7.71 20.06 -39.13
N LEU A 243 -8.22 18.84 -39.38
CA LEU A 243 -9.59 18.44 -39.03
C LEU A 243 -9.73 17.96 -37.58
N ILE A 244 -8.62 17.59 -36.94
CA ILE A 244 -8.62 16.71 -35.77
C ILE A 244 -8.50 17.52 -34.46
N PHE A 245 -7.95 18.74 -34.52
CA PHE A 245 -7.90 19.63 -33.35
C PHE A 245 -9.23 20.33 -33.01
N ASP A 246 -10.28 20.18 -33.83
CA ASP A 246 -11.62 20.69 -33.50
C ASP A 246 -12.40 19.63 -32.68
N PRO A 247 -12.65 19.84 -31.38
CA PRO A 247 -13.32 18.86 -30.54
C PRO A 247 -14.74 18.52 -31.01
N ARG A 248 -15.42 19.44 -31.72
CA ARG A 248 -16.76 19.19 -32.28
C ARG A 248 -16.73 18.34 -33.54
N ARG A 249 -15.63 18.36 -34.30
CA ARG A 249 -15.43 17.46 -35.44
C ARG A 249 -15.01 16.09 -34.94
N LEU A 250 -14.06 16.04 -34.01
CA LEU A 250 -13.60 14.80 -33.41
C LEU A 250 -14.76 14.00 -32.79
N SER A 251 -15.64 14.65 -32.02
CA SER A 251 -16.79 13.96 -31.43
C SER A 251 -17.77 13.39 -32.46
N ARG A 252 -17.97 14.06 -33.60
CA ARG A 252 -18.80 13.55 -34.70
C ARG A 252 -18.19 12.31 -35.35
N VAL A 253 -16.87 12.31 -35.57
CA VAL A 253 -16.15 11.15 -36.10
C VAL A 253 -16.23 9.98 -35.12
N MET A 254 -15.97 10.22 -33.84
CA MET A 254 -16.06 9.16 -32.82
C MET A 254 -17.47 8.58 -32.70
N ARG A 255 -18.51 9.41 -32.80
CA ARG A 255 -19.90 8.93 -32.82
C ARG A 255 -20.17 8.05 -34.04
N PHE A 256 -19.73 8.49 -35.22
CA PHE A 256 -19.86 7.72 -36.45
C PHE A 256 -19.17 6.35 -36.33
N VAL A 257 -17.94 6.31 -35.81
CA VAL A 257 -17.20 5.06 -35.57
C VAL A 257 -17.93 4.12 -34.61
N ALA A 258 -18.54 4.66 -33.55
CA ALA A 258 -19.32 3.86 -32.59
C ALA A 258 -20.60 3.28 -33.22
N GLU A 259 -21.25 4.02 -34.11
CA GLU A 259 -22.49 3.62 -34.79
C GLU A 259 -22.25 2.61 -35.93
N ASP A 260 -21.14 2.76 -36.65
CA ASP A 260 -20.78 1.93 -37.81
C ASP A 260 -20.27 0.52 -37.40
N GLY A 261 -19.97 0.32 -36.10
CA GLY A 261 -19.54 -0.99 -35.61
C GLY A 261 -18.17 -1.42 -36.12
N PHE A 262 -17.26 -0.45 -36.33
CA PHE A 262 -15.96 -0.60 -37.00
C PHE A 262 -15.08 -1.76 -36.51
N ARG A 263 -15.25 -2.27 -35.28
CA ARG A 263 -14.66 -3.55 -34.86
C ARG A 263 -15.71 -4.56 -34.42
N ALA A 264 -15.59 -5.76 -34.96
CA ALA A 264 -16.21 -6.96 -34.40
C ALA A 264 -15.32 -7.53 -33.28
N MET A 265 -15.92 -7.96 -32.17
CA MET A 265 -15.24 -8.79 -31.17
C MET A 265 -15.57 -10.26 -31.47
N GLY A 266 -14.69 -10.93 -32.21
CA GLY A 266 -14.98 -12.24 -32.78
C GLY A 266 -16.10 -12.11 -33.82
N ASP A 267 -17.16 -12.90 -33.68
CA ASP A 267 -18.28 -12.92 -34.62
C ASP A 267 -19.38 -11.88 -34.31
N ARG A 268 -19.23 -11.12 -33.21
CA ARG A 268 -20.24 -10.17 -32.76
C ARG A 268 -19.83 -8.73 -33.09
N VAL A 269 -20.68 -8.03 -33.84
CA VAL A 269 -20.59 -6.58 -33.99
C VAL A 269 -20.84 -5.93 -32.64
N VAL A 270 -19.87 -5.14 -32.16
CA VAL A 270 -19.96 -4.45 -30.87
C VAL A 270 -20.92 -3.28 -31.03
N SER A 271 -21.87 -3.17 -30.12
CA SER A 271 -22.87 -2.10 -30.15
C SER A 271 -22.27 -0.75 -29.73
N ALA A 272 -22.88 0.36 -30.19
CA ALA A 272 -22.38 1.71 -29.90
C ALA A 272 -22.25 2.02 -28.39
N TRP A 273 -23.15 1.52 -27.55
CA TRP A 273 -23.08 1.75 -26.10
C TRP A 273 -21.92 1.02 -25.44
N GLU A 274 -21.56 -0.18 -25.93
CA GLU A 274 -20.40 -0.93 -25.45
C GLU A 274 -19.10 -0.16 -25.73
N TRP A 275 -19.02 0.50 -26.89
CA TRP A 275 -17.93 1.42 -27.23
C TRP A 275 -17.87 2.62 -26.28
N TYR A 276 -19.00 3.28 -26.02
CA TYR A 276 -19.02 4.40 -25.09
C TYR A 276 -18.61 3.99 -23.67
N LEU A 277 -18.99 2.80 -23.21
CA LEU A 277 -18.54 2.30 -21.91
C LEU A 277 -17.04 2.01 -21.89
N LEU A 278 -16.50 1.40 -22.94
CA LEU A 278 -15.07 1.15 -23.05
C LEU A 278 -14.28 2.47 -23.02
N TRP A 279 -14.66 3.44 -23.85
CA TRP A 279 -13.99 4.75 -23.86
C TRP A 279 -14.18 5.53 -22.56
N ALA A 280 -15.35 5.44 -21.92
CA ALA A 280 -15.57 6.04 -20.61
C ALA A 280 -14.66 5.41 -19.54
N ALA A 281 -14.47 4.08 -19.58
CA ALA A 281 -13.55 3.38 -18.70
C ALA A 281 -12.09 3.78 -18.96
N GLU A 282 -11.66 3.86 -20.22
CA GLU A 282 -10.32 4.34 -20.61
C GLU A 282 -10.08 5.78 -20.13
N ALA A 283 -11.05 6.67 -20.36
CA ALA A 283 -10.99 8.04 -19.90
C ALA A 283 -10.91 8.12 -18.37
N ALA A 284 -11.70 7.31 -17.66
CA ALA A 284 -11.62 7.24 -16.20
C ALA A 284 -10.24 6.80 -15.73
N VAL A 285 -9.60 5.82 -16.39
CA VAL A 285 -8.23 5.40 -16.05
C VAL A 285 -7.24 6.53 -16.29
N LEU A 286 -7.27 7.19 -17.45
CA LEU A 286 -6.35 8.29 -17.80
C LEU A 286 -6.55 9.57 -16.97
N ILE A 287 -7.74 9.80 -16.41
CA ILE A 287 -8.04 10.98 -15.60
C ILE A 287 -7.85 10.71 -14.11
N LEU A 288 -8.43 9.61 -13.60
CA LEU A 288 -8.46 9.34 -12.16
C LEU A 288 -7.13 8.77 -11.67
N THR A 289 -6.42 7.97 -12.47
CA THR A 289 -5.15 7.38 -12.04
C THR A 289 -4.08 8.45 -11.79
N PRO A 290 -3.82 9.43 -12.69
CA PRO A 290 -2.89 10.51 -12.39
C PRO A 290 -3.29 11.33 -11.17
N ALA A 291 -4.58 11.64 -11.02
CA ALA A 291 -5.09 12.38 -9.86
C ALA A 291 -4.87 11.62 -8.54
N ALA A 292 -5.10 10.31 -8.54
CA ALA A 292 -4.87 9.43 -7.39
C ALA A 292 -3.37 9.29 -7.06
N MET A 293 -2.50 9.16 -8.07
CA MET A 293 -1.04 9.12 -7.87
C MET A 293 -0.51 10.41 -7.26
N VAL A 294 -0.93 11.57 -7.80
CA VAL A 294 -0.56 12.89 -7.27
C VAL A 294 -1.07 13.07 -5.84
N TRP A 295 -2.26 12.57 -5.52
CA TRP A 295 -2.78 12.56 -4.16
C TRP A 295 -1.86 11.79 -3.19
N ASN A 296 -1.40 10.61 -3.59
CA ASN A 296 -0.49 9.80 -2.79
C ASN A 296 0.90 10.45 -2.66
N THR A 297 1.38 11.13 -3.70
CA THR A 297 2.60 11.94 -3.66
C THR A 297 2.51 13.05 -2.61
N LEU A 298 1.36 13.70 -2.47
CA LEU A 298 1.15 14.76 -1.47
C LEU A 298 1.03 14.24 -0.04
N LYS A 299 0.71 12.96 0.15
CA LYS A 299 0.73 12.29 1.47
C LYS A 299 2.14 11.90 1.92
N SER A 300 3.12 11.89 1.01
CA SER A 300 4.50 11.50 1.35
C SER A 300 5.20 12.57 2.18
N ALA A 301 6.05 12.12 3.12
CA ALA A 301 6.90 12.83 4.08
C ALA A 301 6.50 14.28 4.46
N PRO A 302 6.23 14.58 5.74
CA PRO A 302 5.96 15.96 6.16
C PRO A 302 7.12 16.87 5.75
N VAL A 303 6.80 18.09 5.36
CA VAL A 303 7.78 19.06 4.84
C VAL A 303 7.72 20.33 5.67
N CYS A 304 8.89 20.85 6.05
CA CYS A 304 9.00 22.07 6.83
C CYS A 304 8.58 23.30 6.01
N ARG A 305 8.17 24.37 6.72
CA ARG A 305 7.78 25.66 6.14
C ARG A 305 8.88 26.28 5.26
N CYS A 306 10.16 25.99 5.52
CA CYS A 306 11.28 26.47 4.70
C CYS A 306 11.40 25.80 3.32
N GLY A 307 10.64 24.75 3.07
CA GLY A 307 10.73 24.05 1.79
C GLY A 307 11.48 22.71 1.83
N ARG A 308 12.17 22.37 2.92
CA ARG A 308 12.91 21.11 3.02
C ARG A 308 12.09 20.00 3.70
N PRO A 309 12.21 18.74 3.26
CA PRO A 309 11.54 17.62 3.92
C PRO A 309 12.04 17.47 5.35
N PHE A 310 11.17 17.03 6.25
CA PHE A 310 11.65 16.54 7.53
C PHE A 310 12.39 15.22 7.30
N VAL A 311 13.58 15.12 7.84
CA VAL A 311 14.38 13.89 7.82
C VAL A 311 14.28 13.21 9.18
N ARG A 312 14.41 11.89 9.21
CA ARG A 312 14.35 11.12 10.45
C ARG A 312 15.54 11.47 11.33
N PHE A 313 15.28 11.92 12.54
CA PHE A 313 16.31 12.22 13.54
C PHE A 313 16.58 10.98 14.40
N PHE A 314 15.55 10.48 15.09
CA PHE A 314 15.61 9.19 15.78
C PHE A 314 14.24 8.54 15.87
N SER A 315 14.22 7.27 16.27
CA SER A 315 13.00 6.55 16.64
C SER A 315 13.07 6.13 18.10
N LEU A 316 11.95 6.21 18.79
CA LEU A 316 11.82 5.58 20.11
C LEU A 316 11.76 4.06 19.95
N ARG A 317 12.11 3.35 21.02
CA ARG A 317 11.84 1.91 21.11
C ARG A 317 10.34 1.66 21.02
N GLN A 318 9.96 0.47 20.58
CA GLN A 318 8.55 0.10 20.42
C GLN A 318 7.84 0.15 21.78
N LEU A 319 6.75 0.92 21.85
CA LEU A 319 6.00 1.16 23.08
C LEU A 319 4.72 0.32 23.09
N ASN A 320 4.23 -0.01 24.28
CA ASN A 320 2.93 -0.65 24.42
C ASN A 320 1.78 0.29 24.05
N LEU A 321 0.68 -0.31 23.62
CA LEU A 321 -0.54 0.42 23.32
C LEU A 321 -1.26 0.81 24.62
N PRO A 322 -1.63 2.08 24.83
CA PRO A 322 -2.36 2.50 26.01
C PRO A 322 -3.80 1.94 26.01
N PRO A 323 -4.40 1.72 27.20
CA PRO A 323 -5.76 1.20 27.31
C PRO A 323 -6.83 2.17 26.78
N ASP A 324 -6.64 3.49 26.97
CA ASP A 324 -7.51 4.52 26.39
C ASP A 324 -6.81 5.29 25.26
N LEU A 325 -7.01 4.80 24.04
CA LEU A 325 -6.48 5.44 22.83
C LEU A 325 -7.04 6.84 22.56
N LYS A 326 -8.28 7.13 22.97
CA LYS A 326 -8.91 8.42 22.67
C LYS A 326 -8.33 9.52 23.55
N ALA A 327 -8.19 9.25 24.85
CA ALA A 327 -7.53 10.17 25.77
C ALA A 327 -6.06 10.38 25.37
N PHE A 328 -5.34 9.30 25.07
CA PHE A 328 -3.96 9.35 24.63
C PHE A 328 -3.77 10.20 23.36
N ARG A 329 -4.64 10.01 22.36
CA ARG A 329 -4.63 10.82 21.14
C ARG A 329 -4.83 12.31 21.44
N LYS A 330 -5.76 12.65 22.33
CA LYS A 330 -6.03 14.04 22.71
C LYS A 330 -4.84 14.69 23.41
N GLN A 331 -4.13 13.95 24.26
CA GLN A 331 -2.91 14.41 24.93
C GLN A 331 -1.75 14.65 23.95
N LEU A 332 -1.57 13.75 22.97
CA LEU A 332 -0.59 13.97 21.90
C LEU A 332 -0.94 15.20 21.04
N GLU A 333 -2.22 15.37 20.71
CA GLU A 333 -2.71 16.51 19.93
C GLU A 333 -2.62 17.84 20.70
N SER A 334 -2.63 17.82 22.04
CA SER A 334 -2.40 19.00 22.89
C SER A 334 -0.92 19.33 23.13
N GLY A 335 0.01 18.48 22.68
CA GLY A 335 1.45 18.67 22.87
C GLY A 335 2.02 18.06 24.16
N GLU A 336 1.23 17.29 24.90
CA GLU A 336 1.67 16.58 26.11
C GLU A 336 2.41 15.29 25.73
N PHE A 337 3.66 15.42 25.28
CA PHE A 337 4.48 14.27 24.90
C PHE A 337 5.07 13.49 26.08
N GLY A 338 4.86 13.95 27.32
CA GLY A 338 5.26 13.24 28.53
C GLY A 338 4.63 11.85 28.66
N VAL A 339 3.43 11.66 28.11
CA VAL A 339 2.74 10.36 28.14
C VAL A 339 3.51 9.29 27.38
N LEU A 340 4.26 9.66 26.34
CA LEU A 340 5.17 8.73 25.64
C LEU A 340 6.34 8.30 26.50
N THR A 341 6.70 9.08 27.53
CA THR A 341 7.76 8.73 28.49
C THR A 341 7.31 7.82 29.63
N GLU A 342 6.02 7.63 29.81
CA GLU A 342 5.45 6.77 30.86
C GLU A 342 5.05 5.37 30.35
N LEU A 343 4.83 5.20 29.05
CA LEU A 343 4.39 3.92 28.49
C LEU A 343 5.45 2.82 28.67
N PRO A 344 5.09 1.59 29.03
CA PRO A 344 6.06 0.50 29.08
C PRO A 344 6.54 0.11 27.68
N LEU A 345 7.70 -0.54 27.60
CA LEU A 345 8.18 -1.15 26.35
C LEU A 345 7.21 -2.22 25.85
N ARG A 346 7.26 -2.49 24.55
CA ARG A 346 6.42 -3.48 23.87
C ARG A 346 6.47 -4.84 24.56
N THR A 347 5.31 -5.30 25.03
CA THR A 347 5.10 -6.68 25.50
C THR A 347 4.26 -7.51 24.52
N GLY A 348 3.57 -6.86 23.56
CA GLY A 348 2.64 -7.52 22.67
C GLY A 348 2.45 -6.87 21.30
N ASN A 349 1.31 -7.14 20.69
CA ASN A 349 0.87 -6.63 19.39
C ASN A 349 -0.64 -6.38 19.48
N PRO A 350 -1.18 -5.23 19.06
CA PRO A 350 -0.53 -4.07 18.44
C PRO A 350 0.41 -3.28 19.37
N PHE A 351 1.31 -2.49 18.78
CA PHE A 351 2.25 -1.62 19.51
C PHE A 351 2.37 -0.23 18.85
N LEU A 352 3.02 0.70 19.54
CA LEU A 352 3.28 2.05 19.07
C LEU A 352 4.73 2.19 18.58
N GLU A 353 4.89 2.75 17.40
CA GLU A 353 6.17 3.17 16.83
C GLU A 353 6.17 4.69 16.71
N THR A 354 7.19 5.33 17.30
CA THR A 354 7.31 6.79 17.29
C THR A 354 8.60 7.19 16.61
N GLU A 355 8.47 7.93 15.51
CA GLU A 355 9.59 8.52 14.78
C GLU A 355 9.62 10.03 15.05
N ILE A 356 10.76 10.53 15.52
CA ILE A 356 11.00 11.96 15.64
C ILE A 356 11.70 12.43 14.38
N LEU A 357 11.05 13.31 13.64
CA LEU A 357 11.61 13.92 12.44
C LEU A 357 12.10 15.33 12.76
N HIS A 358 13.17 15.78 12.11
CA HIS A 358 13.67 17.15 12.25
C HIS A 358 13.93 17.80 10.88
N CYS A 359 13.99 19.14 10.85
CA CYS A 359 14.39 19.89 9.67
C CYS A 359 15.78 20.50 9.86
N GLU A 360 16.78 19.98 9.14
CA GLU A 360 18.19 20.41 9.23
C GLU A 360 18.45 21.90 8.93
N ALA A 361 17.50 22.60 8.31
CA ALA A 361 17.67 24.01 7.93
C ALA A 361 17.02 25.02 8.86
N CYS A 362 16.18 24.58 9.81
CA CYS A 362 15.24 25.47 10.51
C CYS A 362 15.42 25.52 12.03
N ASN A 363 16.65 25.44 12.55
CA ASN A 363 16.87 25.39 14.02
C ASN A 363 15.96 24.34 14.67
N ASP A 364 15.95 23.15 14.08
CA ASP A 364 15.42 21.94 14.71
C ASP A 364 13.96 21.98 15.13
N ASP A 365 13.05 22.40 14.25
CA ASP A 365 11.65 22.01 14.42
C ASP A 365 11.57 20.48 14.45
N TYR A 366 10.99 19.93 15.51
CA TYR A 366 10.81 18.50 15.67
C TYR A 366 9.34 18.11 15.47
N LEU A 367 9.14 17.03 14.73
CA LEU A 367 7.81 16.49 14.43
C LEU A 367 7.74 15.01 14.80
N PRO A 368 7.12 14.65 15.94
CA PRO A 368 6.81 13.28 16.28
C PRO A 368 5.72 12.73 15.37
N VAL A 369 5.99 11.60 14.74
CA VAL A 369 5.03 10.80 13.99
C VAL A 369 4.81 9.50 14.75
N VAL A 370 3.69 9.44 15.46
CA VAL A 370 3.28 8.26 16.24
C VAL A 370 2.36 7.39 15.37
N ARG A 371 2.75 6.12 15.19
CA ARG A 371 2.00 5.13 14.41
C ARG A 371 1.64 3.94 15.27
N ILE A 372 0.42 3.46 15.13
CA ILE A 372 0.01 2.15 15.61
C ILE A 372 0.45 1.15 14.57
N VAL A 373 1.30 0.21 14.97
CA VAL A 373 1.82 -0.85 14.10
C VAL A 373 1.24 -2.18 14.54
N THR A 374 0.68 -2.88 13.57
CA THR A 374 0.18 -4.25 13.74
C THR A 374 1.01 -5.15 12.85
N GLU A 375 1.71 -6.09 13.46
CA GLU A 375 2.45 -7.12 12.75
C GLU A 375 1.54 -8.33 12.53
N THR A 376 1.28 -8.68 11.28
CA THR A 376 0.47 -9.85 10.92
C THR A 376 1.32 -10.80 10.10
N LEU A 377 1.20 -12.11 10.35
CA LEU A 377 1.82 -13.12 9.51
C LEU A 377 0.98 -13.29 8.25
N ASP A 378 1.62 -13.19 7.10
CA ASP A 378 0.98 -13.45 5.82
C ASP A 378 0.75 -14.97 5.61
N PRO A 379 0.05 -15.37 4.54
CA PRO A 379 -0.14 -16.78 4.22
C PRO A 379 1.16 -17.56 3.99
N ARG A 380 2.27 -16.88 3.66
CA ARG A 380 3.60 -17.47 3.39
C ARG A 380 4.46 -17.59 4.65
N GLY A 381 4.01 -17.03 5.78
CA GLY A 381 4.77 -16.98 7.04
C GLY A 381 5.74 -15.80 7.14
N GLU A 382 5.63 -14.82 6.24
CA GLU A 382 6.37 -13.56 6.29
C GLU A 382 5.62 -12.55 7.18
N LEU A 383 6.38 -11.73 7.92
CA LEU A 383 5.83 -10.68 8.76
C LEU A 383 5.45 -9.46 7.91
N VAL A 384 4.15 -9.22 7.76
CA VAL A 384 3.62 -8.02 7.12
C VAL A 384 3.32 -6.97 8.19
N ARG A 385 3.91 -5.80 8.02
CA ARG A 385 3.70 -4.63 8.90
C ARG A 385 2.63 -3.72 8.33
N ASN A 386 1.54 -3.58 9.06
CA ASN A 386 0.52 -2.58 8.78
C ASN A 386 0.65 -1.44 9.80
N SER A 387 0.76 -0.20 9.33
CA SER A 387 0.89 0.97 10.19
C SER A 387 -0.22 1.98 9.92
N ALA A 388 -0.85 2.51 10.97
CA ALA A 388 -1.81 3.59 10.89
C ALA A 388 -1.37 4.78 11.78
N PRO A 389 -1.59 6.04 11.37
CA PRO A 389 -1.27 7.19 12.21
C PRO A 389 -2.15 7.18 13.47
N CYS A 390 -1.54 7.35 14.65
CA CYS A 390 -2.25 7.38 15.93
C CYS A 390 -2.93 8.73 16.19
N ALA A 391 -2.20 9.82 15.90
CA ALA A 391 -2.62 11.20 16.14
C ALA A 391 -2.26 12.07 14.94
N ALA A 392 -2.91 13.23 14.81
CA ALA A 392 -2.44 14.24 13.88
C ALA A 392 -1.02 14.70 14.28
N PRO A 393 -0.14 14.98 13.30
CA PRO A 393 1.20 15.47 13.61
C PRO A 393 1.13 16.86 14.27
N VAL A 394 1.90 17.05 15.33
CA VAL A 394 1.97 18.27 16.15
C VAL A 394 3.42 18.54 16.47
N PHE A 395 3.83 19.82 16.47
CA PHE A 395 5.22 20.18 16.78
C PHE A 395 5.58 19.85 18.22
N CYS A 396 6.82 19.42 18.42
CA CYS A 396 7.39 19.09 19.72
C CYS A 396 8.44 20.13 20.09
N GLY A 397 8.33 20.69 21.31
CA GLY A 397 9.31 21.65 21.82
C GLY A 397 10.62 20.98 22.24
N ALA A 398 11.72 21.74 22.24
CA ALA A 398 13.07 21.25 22.62
C ALA A 398 13.07 20.40 23.90
N ALA A 399 12.48 20.91 25.00
CA ALA A 399 12.44 20.21 26.28
C ALA A 399 11.70 18.86 26.25
N ALA A 400 10.69 18.72 25.40
CA ALA A 400 10.00 17.44 25.22
C ALA A 400 10.86 16.47 24.40
N VAL A 401 11.54 16.97 23.36
CA VAL A 401 12.46 16.16 22.55
C VAL A 401 13.66 15.68 23.36
N THR A 402 14.21 16.53 24.23
CA THR A 402 15.29 16.15 25.16
C THR A 402 14.84 15.00 26.06
N ARG A 403 13.65 15.09 26.69
CA ARG A 403 13.10 14.00 27.51
C ARG A 403 12.88 12.70 26.71
N LEU A 404 12.45 12.81 25.46
CA LEU A 404 12.30 11.64 24.57
C LEU A 404 13.66 11.05 24.16
N ALA A 405 14.67 11.89 23.95
CA ALA A 405 16.04 11.46 23.66
C ALA A 405 16.70 10.81 24.89
N GLU A 406 16.47 11.35 26.09
CA GLU A 406 16.88 10.75 27.36
C GLU A 406 16.23 9.39 27.56
N ARG A 407 14.91 9.29 27.34
CA ARG A 407 14.21 8.00 27.40
C ARG A 407 14.77 6.98 26.40
N ARG A 408 15.19 7.42 25.21
CA ARG A 408 15.85 6.53 24.25
C ARG A 408 17.16 5.98 24.81
N ALA A 409 17.91 6.80 25.55
CA ALA A 409 19.18 6.43 26.16
C ALA A 409 19.02 5.66 27.48
N ALA A 410 17.91 5.82 28.19
CA ALA A 410 17.66 5.21 29.47
C ALA A 410 17.35 3.69 29.35
N PRO A 411 17.91 2.87 30.26
CA PRO A 411 17.41 1.52 30.48
C PRO A 411 16.00 1.57 31.06
N ASP A 412 15.18 0.57 30.72
CA ASP A 412 13.80 0.51 31.21
C ASP A 412 13.80 0.24 32.72
N VAL A 413 13.53 1.28 33.52
CA VAL A 413 13.57 1.22 34.99
C VAL A 413 12.32 0.53 35.56
N THR A 414 11.30 0.23 34.74
CA THR A 414 10.04 -0.37 35.22
C THR A 414 10.11 -1.88 35.50
N ARG A 415 11.29 -2.51 35.41
CA ARG A 415 11.55 -3.83 36.01
C ARG A 415 12.03 -3.67 37.45
N SER A 416 11.13 -3.32 38.37
CA SER A 416 11.31 -3.55 39.80
C SER A 416 10.01 -4.02 40.42
#